data_AF-A0ABD2V262-F1
#
_entry.id   AF-A0ABD2V262-F1
#
_cell.length_a   1.000
_cell.length_b   1.000
_cell.length_c   1.000
_cell.angle_alpha   90.00
_cell.angle_beta   90.00
_cell.angle_gamma   90.00
#
_symmetry.space_group_name_H-M   'P 1'
#
loop_
_entity.id
_entity.type
_entity.pdbx_description
1 polymer ?
#
loop_
_entity_poly.entity_id
_entity_poly.type
_entity_poly.pdbx_seq_one_letter_code
_entity_poly.pdbx_strand_id
1 'polypeptide(L)'
;MVIFYMTQDTQRHSLLPELKSGGFRVSGKVCTLCSLSDPIEGELTIESSAVPIQSIEIHLLRLESILVGEKIATESSLIQTTQVCNCTCNHEKFYTILLLLILCKTFIPYASY
;
A
#
# COMPACT_ATOMS: atom_id res chain seq x y z
N MET A 1 8.16 4.64 -10.59
CA MET A 1 7.80 3.75 -9.47
C MET A 1 8.27 4.38 -8.19
N VAL A 2 7.50 4.27 -7.10
CA VAL A 2 7.90 4.70 -5.76
C VAL A 2 8.31 3.49 -4.95
N ILE A 3 9.39 3.64 -4.20
CA ILE A 3 9.90 2.62 -3.28
C ILE A 3 9.28 2.87 -1.91
N PHE A 4 8.85 1.80 -1.25
CA PHE A 4 8.34 1.84 0.11
C PHE A 4 9.08 0.85 1.01
N TYR A 5 9.04 1.13 2.30
CA TYR A 5 9.57 0.27 3.34
C TYR A 5 8.54 0.22 4.48
N MET A 6 8.29 -0.96 4.99
CA MET A 6 7.56 -1.20 6.22
C MET A 6 8.54 -1.78 7.23
N THR A 7 8.77 -1.03 8.28
CA THR A 7 9.59 -1.43 9.42
C THR A 7 8.74 -1.36 10.68
N GLN A 8 9.31 -1.70 11.83
CA GLN A 8 8.61 -1.65 13.11
C GLN A 8 8.15 -0.22 13.46
N ASP A 9 8.98 0.76 13.15
CA ASP A 9 8.78 2.18 13.42
C ASP A 9 7.73 2.84 12.51
N THR A 10 7.41 2.24 11.36
CA THR A 10 6.35 2.74 10.46
C THR A 10 4.94 2.30 10.87
N GLN A 11 4.80 1.45 11.90
CA GLN A 11 3.50 0.89 12.30
C GLN A 11 2.75 1.80 13.26
N ARG A 12 1.45 2.00 13.00
CA ARG A 12 0.57 2.81 13.85
C ARG A 12 -0.06 2.04 15.01
N HIS A 13 -0.03 0.70 14.96
CA HIS A 13 -0.61 -0.18 15.95
C HIS A 13 0.47 -0.78 16.85
N SER A 14 0.07 -1.24 18.05
CA SER A 14 0.99 -1.90 18.96
C SER A 14 1.50 -3.20 18.35
N LEU A 15 2.82 -3.34 18.23
CA LEU A 15 3.46 -4.55 17.73
C LEU A 15 3.75 -5.55 18.84
N LEU A 16 3.75 -6.83 18.45
CA LEU A 16 4.21 -7.93 19.29
C LEU A 16 5.67 -7.69 19.75
N PRO A 17 6.03 -7.99 21.01
CA PRO A 17 7.40 -7.82 21.53
C PRO A 17 8.45 -8.50 20.66
N GLU A 18 8.15 -9.71 20.17
CA GLU A 18 9.00 -10.51 19.30
C GLU A 18 9.27 -9.79 17.97
N LEU A 19 8.26 -9.10 17.44
CA LEU A 19 8.41 -8.32 16.21
C LEU A 19 9.28 -7.10 16.44
N LYS A 20 9.24 -6.48 17.64
CA LYS A 20 10.06 -5.32 18.02
C LYS A 20 11.53 -5.71 18.24
N SER A 21 11.80 -6.83 18.90
CA SER A 21 13.17 -7.25 19.22
C SER A 21 13.83 -8.07 18.12
N GLY A 22 13.07 -8.89 17.40
CA GLY A 22 13.60 -9.84 16.42
C GLY A 22 13.67 -9.33 14.98
N GLY A 23 13.14 -8.13 14.71
CA GLY A 23 13.21 -7.52 13.39
C GLY A 23 11.96 -7.72 12.54
N PHE A 24 11.63 -6.68 11.77
CA PHE A 24 10.60 -6.72 10.73
C PHE A 24 10.96 -5.71 9.65
N ARG A 25 11.09 -6.19 8.42
CA ARG A 25 11.32 -5.35 7.26
C ARG A 25 10.70 -5.95 6.02
N VAL A 26 9.78 -5.19 5.43
CA VAL A 26 9.22 -5.46 4.09
C VAL A 26 9.55 -4.26 3.22
N SER A 27 10.05 -4.50 2.03
CA SER A 27 10.33 -3.46 1.04
C SER A 27 9.57 -3.74 -0.24
N GLY A 28 9.46 -2.73 -1.09
CA GLY A 28 8.85 -2.93 -2.40
C GLY A 28 8.86 -1.68 -3.23
N LYS A 29 8.38 -1.83 -4.47
CA LYS A 29 8.17 -0.72 -5.39
C LYS A 29 6.80 -0.86 -6.03
N VAL A 30 6.14 0.26 -6.29
CA VAL A 30 4.84 0.28 -6.96
C VAL A 30 4.79 1.43 -7.97
N CYS A 31 4.08 1.25 -9.07
CA CYS A 31 3.84 2.35 -9.99
C CYS A 31 2.97 3.44 -9.33
N THR A 32 3.33 4.70 -9.52
CA THR A 32 2.56 5.85 -9.02
C THR A 32 1.57 6.39 -10.05
N LEU A 33 1.74 5.99 -11.30
CA LEU A 33 0.96 6.40 -12.46
C LEU A 33 0.74 5.16 -13.33
N CYS A 34 -0.49 5.00 -13.80
CA CYS A 34 -0.90 3.95 -14.73
C CYS A 34 -2.08 4.47 -15.56
N SER A 35 -2.31 3.89 -16.75
CA SER A 35 -3.55 4.12 -17.49
C SER A 35 -4.69 3.40 -16.79
N LEU A 36 -5.94 3.83 -17.00
CA LEU A 36 -7.10 3.14 -16.43
C LEU A 36 -7.27 1.69 -16.93
N SER A 37 -6.77 1.40 -18.13
CA SER A 37 -6.78 0.06 -18.73
C SER A 37 -5.66 -0.83 -18.22
N ASP A 38 -4.63 -0.24 -17.61
CA ASP A 38 -3.40 -0.93 -17.28
C ASP A 38 -3.43 -1.31 -15.80
N PRO A 39 -2.97 -2.52 -15.45
CA PRO A 39 -2.90 -2.90 -14.06
C PRO A 39 -1.86 -2.07 -13.31
N ILE A 40 -2.06 -1.87 -12.01
CA ILE A 40 -1.00 -1.34 -11.14
C ILE A 40 0.02 -2.47 -10.94
N GLU A 41 1.24 -2.20 -11.37
CA GLU A 41 2.37 -3.11 -11.23
C GLU A 41 3.25 -2.71 -10.04
N GLY A 42 3.76 -3.72 -9.35
CA GLY A 42 4.72 -3.53 -8.28
C GLY A 42 5.41 -4.81 -7.88
N GLU A 43 6.35 -4.67 -6.96
CA GLU A 43 7.01 -5.78 -6.30
C GLU A 43 7.04 -5.56 -4.80
N LEU A 44 7.01 -6.65 -4.05
CA LEU A 44 7.14 -6.66 -2.61
C LEU A 44 8.09 -7.78 -2.21
N THR A 45 9.02 -7.46 -1.32
CA THR A 45 9.99 -8.39 -0.75
C THR A 45 9.90 -8.36 0.76
N ILE A 46 9.73 -9.54 1.36
CA ILE A 46 9.85 -9.71 2.82
C ILE A 46 11.33 -9.92 3.11
N GLU A 47 12.04 -8.88 3.56
CA GLU A 47 13.48 -8.98 3.84
C GLU A 47 13.73 -9.70 5.18
N SER A 48 12.97 -9.36 6.22
CA SER A 48 13.08 -10.02 7.52
C SER A 48 11.77 -9.99 8.29
N SER A 49 11.48 -11.06 9.03
CA SER A 49 10.38 -11.10 9.98
C SER A 49 10.68 -12.10 11.10
N ALA A 50 10.65 -11.63 12.35
CA ALA A 50 10.82 -12.50 13.52
C ALA A 50 9.62 -13.38 13.83
N VAL A 51 8.46 -13.06 13.25
CA VAL A 51 7.23 -13.86 13.39
C VAL A 51 6.72 -14.26 12.00
N PRO A 52 6.03 -15.41 11.87
CA PRO A 52 5.43 -15.79 10.60
C PRO A 52 4.43 -14.74 10.13
N ILE A 53 4.56 -14.28 8.89
CA ILE A 53 3.57 -13.40 8.27
C ILE A 53 2.44 -14.28 7.75
N GLN A 54 1.21 -14.05 8.22
CA GLN A 54 0.04 -14.84 7.84
C GLN A 54 -0.54 -14.40 6.49
N SER A 55 -0.68 -13.08 6.31
CA SER A 55 -1.19 -12.48 5.09
C SER A 55 -0.55 -11.12 4.84
N ILE A 56 -0.49 -10.74 3.56
CA ILE A 56 -0.18 -9.38 3.13
C ILE A 56 -1.29 -8.95 2.19
N GLU A 57 -1.89 -7.81 2.47
CA GLU A 57 -2.96 -7.22 1.67
C GLU A 57 -2.54 -5.83 1.17
N ILE A 58 -2.95 -5.54 -0.06
CA ILE A 58 -2.83 -4.22 -0.66
C ILE A 58 -4.24 -3.67 -0.82
N HIS A 59 -4.47 -2.49 -0.26
CA HIS A 59 -5.72 -1.78 -0.37
C HIS A 59 -5.56 -0.61 -1.34
N LEU A 60 -6.40 -0.56 -2.35
CA LEU A 60 -6.54 0.59 -3.22
C LEU A 60 -7.65 1.48 -2.67
N LEU A 61 -7.30 2.71 -2.32
CA LEU A 61 -8.24 3.71 -1.84
C LEU A 61 -8.39 4.83 -2.87
N ARG A 62 -9.62 5.32 -2.99
CA ARG A 62 -9.93 6.57 -3.68
C ARG A 62 -10.00 7.68 -2.65
N LEU A 63 -9.27 8.76 -2.91
CA LEU A 63 -9.31 9.99 -2.13
C LEU A 63 -10.04 11.05 -2.95
N GLU A 64 -11.09 11.63 -2.37
CA GLU A 64 -11.85 12.73 -2.94
C GLU A 64 -11.73 13.93 -2.00
N SER A 65 -11.29 15.08 -2.53
CA SER A 65 -11.12 16.31 -1.76
C SER A 65 -11.90 17.45 -2.40
N ILE A 66 -12.63 18.20 -1.57
CA ILE A 66 -13.41 19.38 -1.98
C ILE A 66 -13.08 20.58 -1.09
N LEU A 67 -13.13 21.79 -1.66
CA LEU A 67 -13.03 23.04 -0.92
C LEU A 67 -14.43 23.43 -0.40
N VAL A 68 -14.58 23.52 0.92
CA VAL A 68 -15.82 23.95 1.59
C VAL A 68 -15.52 25.22 2.38
N GLY A 69 -15.88 26.37 1.81
CA GLY A 69 -15.46 27.67 2.33
C GLY A 69 -13.93 27.81 2.24
N GLU A 70 -13.27 27.95 3.39
CA GLU A 70 -11.80 28.06 3.51
C GLU A 70 -11.11 26.75 3.90
N LYS A 71 -11.85 25.64 4.02
CA LYS A 71 -11.32 24.35 4.47
C LYS A 71 -11.38 23.29 3.38
N ILE A 72 -10.40 22.40 3.36
CA ILE A 72 -10.43 21.21 2.50
C ILE A 72 -11.07 20.07 3.28
N ALA A 73 -12.18 19.55 2.77
CA ALA A 73 -12.77 18.30 3.24
C ALA A 73 -12.26 17.15 2.35
N THR A 74 -11.77 16.08 2.96
CA THR A 74 -11.25 14.89 2.25
C THR A 74 -11.98 13.65 2.72
N GLU A 75 -12.45 12.85 1.77
CA GLU A 75 -13.09 11.56 1.98
C GLU A 75 -12.24 10.44 1.36
N SER A 76 -12.10 9.32 2.08
CA SER A 76 -11.40 8.13 1.61
C SER A 76 -12.37 6.95 1.48
N SER A 77 -12.43 6.34 0.29
CA SER A 77 -13.23 5.14 0.03
C SER A 77 -12.34 3.98 -0.38
N LEU A 78 -12.57 2.79 0.20
CA LEU A 78 -11.89 1.56 -0.19
C LEU A 78 -12.51 1.05 -1.50
N ILE A 79 -11.66 0.76 -2.48
CA ILE A 79 -12.06 0.34 -3.82
C ILE A 79 -11.83 -1.15 -3.99
N GLN A 80 -10.65 -1.60 -3.59
CA GLN A 80 -10.22 -2.97 -3.79
C GLN A 80 -9.24 -3.38 -2.71
N THR A 81 -9.41 -4.61 -2.26
CA THR A 81 -8.43 -5.32 -1.44
C THR A 81 -7.85 -6.44 -2.29
N THR A 82 -6.54 -6.60 -2.28
CA THR A 82 -5.87 -7.69 -3.00
C THR A 82 -4.84 -8.33 -2.10
N GLN A 83 -5.01 -9.63 -1.90
CA GLN A 83 -4.14 -10.43 -1.07
C GLN A 83 -2.94 -10.90 -1.90
N VAL A 84 -1.73 -10.54 -1.46
CA VAL A 84 -0.47 -10.78 -2.17
C VAL A 84 0.22 -12.05 -1.68
N CYS A 85 0.01 -12.43 -0.41
CA CYS A 85 0.45 -13.72 0.14
C CYS A 85 -0.62 -14.30 1.09
N ASN A 86 -0.82 -15.61 0.99
CA ASN A 86 -1.61 -16.43 1.90
C ASN A 86 -0.75 -17.60 2.40
N CYS A 87 0.35 -17.28 3.07
CA CYS A 87 1.44 -18.20 3.32
C CYS A 87 2.17 -17.81 4.60
N THR A 88 2.22 -18.70 5.60
CA THR A 88 3.12 -18.56 6.77
C THR A 88 4.57 -18.59 6.28
N CYS A 89 5.13 -17.42 5.98
CA CYS A 89 6.48 -17.29 5.45
C CYS A 89 7.39 -16.59 6.46
N ASN A 90 8.59 -17.16 6.65
CA ASN A 90 9.57 -16.69 7.62
C ASN A 90 10.80 -16.01 6.97
N HIS A 91 10.96 -16.09 5.63
CA HIS A 91 12.16 -15.59 4.95
C HIS A 91 11.88 -15.09 3.52
N GLU A 92 12.75 -14.17 3.07
CA GLU A 92 13.00 -13.66 1.71
C GLU A 92 12.15 -14.29 0.60
N LYS A 93 11.00 -13.66 0.36
CA LYS A 93 10.12 -13.98 -0.77
C LYS A 93 9.80 -12.72 -1.56
N PHE A 94 9.89 -12.85 -2.87
CA PHE A 94 9.53 -11.84 -3.85
C PHE A 94 8.13 -12.12 -4.37
N TYR A 95 7.27 -11.10 -4.32
CA TYR A 95 5.92 -11.15 -4.87
C TYR A 95 5.76 -10.06 -5.93
N THR A 96 5.21 -10.43 -7.08
CA THR A 96 4.77 -9.47 -8.10
C THR A 96 3.33 -9.07 -7.81
N ILE A 97 3.09 -7.76 -7.76
CA ILE A 97 1.76 -7.17 -7.56
C ILE A 97 1.21 -6.83 -8.93
N LEU A 98 0.04 -7.36 -9.25
CA LEU A 98 -0.74 -7.01 -10.43
C LEU A 98 -2.17 -6.71 -9.98
N LEU A 99 -2.57 -5.44 -10.01
CA LEU A 99 -3.90 -5.01 -9.59
C LEU A 99 -4.69 -4.50 -10.79
N LEU A 100 -5.69 -5.24 -11.26
CA LEU A 100 -6.59 -4.75 -12.30
C LEU A 100 -7.49 -3.66 -11.71
N LEU A 101 -7.39 -2.45 -12.24
CA LEU A 101 -8.19 -1.32 -11.80
C LEU A 101 -9.62 -1.41 -12.31
N ILE A 102 -10.58 -1.24 -11.40
CA ILE A 102 -11.98 -0.94 -11.74
C ILE A 102 -12.26 0.48 -11.23
N LEU A 103 -11.76 1.54 -11.88
CA LEU A 103 -12.03 2.91 -11.39
C LEU A 103 -11.80 4.09 -12.35
N CYS A 104 -12.36 5.25 -11.95
CA CYS A 104 -12.41 6.54 -12.64
C CYS A 104 -11.08 7.35 -12.54
N LYS A 105 -10.79 8.22 -13.52
CA LYS A 105 -9.52 8.99 -13.61
C LYS A 105 -9.31 9.91 -12.40
N THR A 106 -8.05 10.06 -11.96
CA THR A 106 -7.65 11.13 -11.03
C THR A 106 -7.98 12.49 -11.63
N PHE A 107 -8.87 13.24 -10.98
CA PHE A 107 -9.17 14.62 -11.33
C PHE A 107 -8.43 15.55 -10.37
N ILE A 108 -7.52 16.36 -10.90
CA ILE A 108 -6.90 17.45 -10.15
C ILE A 108 -7.58 18.73 -10.65
N PRO A 109 -8.39 19.42 -9.84
CA PRO A 109 -8.89 20.73 -10.22
C PRO A 109 -7.69 21.67 -10.35
N TYR A 110 -7.37 22.09 -11.58
CA TYR A 110 -6.43 23.19 -11.77
C TYR A 110 -7.01 24.43 -11.13
N ALA A 111 -6.41 24.89 -10.02
CA ALA A 111 -6.62 26.23 -9.54
C ALA A 111 -6.06 27.17 -10.62
N SER A 112 -6.94 27.78 -11.41
CA SER A 112 -6.57 28.90 -12.28
C SER A 112 -6.34 30.12 -11.37
N TYR A 113 -5.08 30.48 -11.14
CA TYR A 113 -4.66 31.79 -10.66
C TYR A 113 -3.39 32.21 -11.39
#